data_AF-A0A174FW36-F1
#
_entry.id   AF-A0A174FW36-F1
#
_cell.length_a   1.000
_cell.length_b   1.000
_cell.length_c   1.000
_cell.angle_alpha   90.00
_cell.angle_beta   90.00
_cell.angle_gamma   90.00
#
_symmetry.space_group_name_H-M   'P 1'
#
loop_
_entity.id
_entity.type
_entity.pdbx_description
1 polymer ?
#
loop_
_entity_poly.entity_id
_entity_poly.type
_entity_poly.pdbx_seq_one_letter_code
_entity_poly.pdbx_strand_id
1 'polypeptide(L)'
;MLNEKAEFEAYITNPESSSPRIQPKLLTGNFSTDCSLYGIEQILVVLARGYIFDTYREDEIYSDGFVRPELLNDTKLFLQRWLGFHFEHANSPERNPAPSYRRQASNGTDYFRESDGWFKKYWMAHCEKNEKEKETLWKNLETKWTETLSVNDYRENQITLNSVIAQALNRGSLKEQYLVFRKDPSGAPVKNKKERFSYLYSLKAGNDGKIHTLYEKTRERLLKNIAAYLLSQKYHPKGQTFVLLYRGQLLNWYGIDDAKGARSIWYFPRCVWGLETKEQIMEAYSRESQWNFIKFSVNQAFLSYFDFHLIDPSQACDVDTSKYWILQDMGHGSKSLRCWNQ
;
A
#
# COMPACT_ATOMS: atom_id res chain seq x y z
N MET A 1 -3.16 2.99 -0.96
CA MET A 1 -3.62 3.12 0.45
C MET A 1 -4.46 4.36 0.61
N LEU A 2 -5.13 4.54 1.75
CA LEU A 2 -5.73 5.83 2.09
C LEU A 2 -4.63 6.88 2.32
N ASN A 3 -3.50 6.47 2.90
CA ASN A 3 -2.35 7.34 3.10
C ASN A 3 -1.10 6.79 2.41
N GLU A 4 -0.93 7.12 1.13
CA GLU A 4 0.24 6.72 0.33
C GLU A 4 1.50 7.53 0.69
N LYS A 5 1.33 8.72 1.26
CA LYS A 5 2.46 9.54 1.76
C LYS A 5 3.15 8.87 2.94
N ALA A 6 2.38 8.42 3.93
CA ALA A 6 2.93 7.66 5.05
C ALA A 6 3.56 6.32 4.62
N GLU A 7 3.10 5.73 3.50
CA GLU A 7 3.73 4.54 2.91
C GLU A 7 5.11 4.88 2.38
N PHE A 8 5.23 5.93 1.58
CA PHE A 8 6.49 6.44 1.07
C PHE A 8 7.47 6.79 2.19
N GLU A 9 7.05 7.57 3.18
CA GLU A 9 7.87 7.95 4.34
C GLU A 9 8.46 6.74 5.06
N ALA A 10 7.67 5.68 5.24
CA ALA A 10 8.14 4.46 5.89
C ALA A 10 9.16 3.67 5.07
N TYR A 11 9.24 3.89 3.75
CA TYR A 11 10.23 3.25 2.89
C TYR A 11 11.52 4.05 2.76
N ILE A 12 11.55 5.29 3.23
CA ILE A 12 12.76 6.10 3.25
C ILE A 12 13.29 6.33 4.66
N THR A 13 12.55 5.91 5.69
CA THR A 13 12.93 6.04 7.10
C THR A 13 13.13 4.68 7.76
N ASN A 14 14.05 4.63 8.74
CA ASN A 14 14.22 3.53 9.69
C ASN A 14 14.10 2.08 9.13
N PRO A 15 15.00 1.65 8.22
CA PRO A 15 14.96 0.30 7.62
C PRO A 15 15.09 -0.83 8.65
N GLU A 16 15.65 -0.55 9.82
CA GLU A 16 15.91 -1.52 10.89
C GLU A 16 14.79 -1.55 11.95
N SER A 17 13.65 -0.89 11.67
CA SER A 17 12.49 -0.87 12.57
C SER A 17 12.10 -2.27 12.99
N SER A 18 11.88 -2.50 14.29
CA SER A 18 11.38 -3.77 14.83
C SER A 18 9.92 -4.07 14.42
N SER A 19 9.24 -3.09 13.82
CA SER A 19 7.90 -3.22 13.23
C SER A 19 7.93 -2.57 11.85
N PRO A 20 8.58 -3.20 10.86
CA PRO A 20 8.77 -2.59 9.56
C PRO A 20 7.46 -2.58 8.76
N ARG A 21 7.30 -1.54 7.94
CA ARG A 21 6.12 -1.42 7.06
C ARG A 21 6.09 -2.44 5.95
N ILE A 22 7.23 -2.69 5.34
CA ILE A 22 7.42 -3.84 4.46
C ILE A 22 7.39 -5.09 5.34
N GLN A 23 6.52 -6.05 5.02
CA GLN A 23 6.46 -7.30 5.76
C GLN A 23 7.57 -8.25 5.27
N PRO A 24 8.54 -8.64 6.12
CA PRO A 24 9.74 -9.35 5.68
C PRO A 24 9.45 -10.64 4.95
N LYS A 25 8.79 -11.63 5.56
CA LYS A 25 8.63 -12.95 4.92
C LYS A 25 7.70 -12.89 3.72
N LEU A 26 6.80 -11.92 3.70
CA LEU A 26 5.91 -11.69 2.58
C LEU A 26 6.62 -11.12 1.36
N LEU A 27 7.46 -10.09 1.53
CA LEU A 27 8.27 -9.55 0.44
C LEU A 27 9.30 -10.58 -0.01
N THR A 28 10.01 -11.22 0.92
CA THR A 28 11.22 -12.00 0.62
C THR A 28 10.99 -13.50 0.44
N GLY A 29 9.74 -13.96 0.51
CA GLY A 29 9.44 -15.40 0.47
C GLY A 29 10.05 -16.16 1.64
N ASN A 30 10.09 -15.55 2.83
CA ASN A 30 10.82 -16.05 4.01
C ASN A 30 12.34 -16.16 3.76
N PHE A 31 12.90 -15.18 3.04
CA PHE A 31 14.32 -15.13 2.67
C PHE A 31 14.79 -16.44 2.00
N SER A 32 13.95 -16.96 1.10
CA SER A 32 14.23 -18.21 0.39
C SER A 32 15.38 -18.05 -0.59
N THR A 33 15.96 -19.18 -1.00
CA THR A 33 17.05 -19.22 -1.99
C THR A 33 16.58 -18.85 -3.39
N ASP A 34 15.26 -18.82 -3.65
CA ASP A 34 14.71 -18.38 -4.94
C ASP A 34 14.89 -16.87 -5.18
N CYS A 35 15.24 -16.10 -4.13
CA CYS A 35 15.49 -14.66 -4.19
C CYS A 35 14.33 -13.87 -4.83
N SER A 36 13.08 -14.28 -4.58
CA SER A 36 11.90 -13.57 -5.07
C SER A 36 11.57 -12.38 -4.19
N LEU A 37 11.09 -11.30 -4.83
CA LEU A 37 10.61 -10.09 -4.15
C LEU A 37 9.15 -9.84 -4.52
N TYR A 38 8.24 -10.41 -3.73
CA TYR A 38 6.81 -10.33 -3.98
C TYR A 38 6.28 -8.91 -3.70
N GLY A 39 5.73 -8.26 -4.72
CA GLY A 39 5.16 -6.92 -4.59
C GLY A 39 6.19 -5.79 -4.58
N ILE A 40 7.46 -6.07 -4.91
CA ILE A 40 8.52 -5.04 -5.00
C ILE A 40 8.17 -3.94 -5.99
N GLU A 41 7.53 -4.29 -7.10
CA GLU A 41 7.04 -3.32 -8.08
C GLU A 41 6.17 -2.24 -7.45
N GLN A 42 5.23 -2.62 -6.58
CA GLN A 42 4.34 -1.67 -5.92
C GLN A 42 5.11 -0.73 -4.99
N ILE A 43 6.14 -1.23 -4.30
CA ILE A 43 7.02 -0.43 -3.43
C ILE A 43 7.83 0.55 -4.29
N LEU A 44 8.45 0.08 -5.37
CA LEU A 44 9.22 0.92 -6.28
C LEU A 44 8.35 1.98 -6.96
N VAL A 45 7.09 1.67 -7.32
CA VAL A 45 6.14 2.64 -7.86
C VAL A 45 5.79 3.71 -6.83
N VAL A 46 5.59 3.36 -5.55
CA VAL A 46 5.34 4.34 -4.48
C VAL A 46 6.56 5.24 -4.27
N LEU A 47 7.76 4.67 -4.27
CA LEU A 47 9.03 5.40 -4.18
C LEU A 47 9.22 6.37 -5.34
N ALA A 48 9.02 5.90 -6.58
CA ALA A 48 9.11 6.74 -7.77
C ALA A 48 8.08 7.88 -7.75
N ARG A 49 6.83 7.61 -7.34
CA ARG A 49 5.79 8.66 -7.19
C ARG A 49 6.19 9.69 -6.15
N GLY A 50 6.63 9.26 -4.97
CA GLY A 50 7.05 10.18 -3.91
C GLY A 50 8.23 11.05 -4.35
N TYR A 51 9.23 10.46 -4.98
CA TYR A 51 10.39 11.19 -5.50
C TYR A 51 10.01 12.19 -6.60
N ILE A 52 9.32 11.73 -7.66
CA ILE A 52 8.99 12.57 -8.83
C ILE A 52 8.13 13.75 -8.41
N PHE A 53 7.02 13.51 -7.72
CA PHE A 53 6.02 14.54 -7.47
C PHE A 53 6.34 15.43 -6.26
N ASP A 54 7.34 15.10 -5.44
CA ASP A 54 7.88 16.02 -4.43
C ASP A 54 9.06 16.85 -4.96
N THR A 55 9.82 16.31 -5.94
CA THR A 55 11.03 16.97 -6.48
C THR A 55 10.73 17.89 -7.66
N TYR A 56 9.79 17.52 -8.52
CA TYR A 56 9.51 18.20 -9.80
C TYR A 56 8.14 18.86 -9.81
N ARG A 57 8.07 20.07 -10.37
CA ARG A 57 6.78 20.69 -10.70
C ARG A 57 6.18 20.07 -11.97
N GLU A 58 4.88 20.20 -12.16
CA GLU A 58 4.17 19.59 -13.28
C GLU A 58 4.72 20.03 -14.66
N ASP A 59 5.12 21.28 -14.80
CA ASP A 59 5.77 21.86 -16.00
C ASP A 59 7.23 21.40 -16.20
N GLU A 60 7.81 20.77 -15.19
CA GLU A 60 9.15 20.20 -15.20
C GLU A 60 9.14 18.70 -15.50
N ILE A 61 7.99 18.04 -15.35
CA ILE A 61 7.82 16.62 -15.69
C ILE A 61 7.77 16.43 -17.21
N TYR A 62 7.05 17.32 -17.89
CA TYR A 62 6.81 17.23 -19.33
C TYR A 62 7.54 18.36 -20.10
N SER A 63 8.06 18.03 -21.29
CA SER A 63 8.59 18.96 -22.29
C SER A 63 8.04 18.55 -23.64
N ASP A 64 7.29 19.42 -24.30
CA ASP A 64 6.61 19.14 -25.58
C ASP A 64 5.75 17.85 -25.59
N GLY A 65 5.13 17.54 -24.43
CA GLY A 65 4.32 16.34 -24.25
C GLY A 65 5.12 15.06 -23.96
N PHE A 66 6.46 15.13 -23.90
CA PHE A 66 7.33 14.02 -23.54
C PHE A 66 7.87 14.16 -22.12
N VAL A 67 8.13 13.05 -21.46
CA VAL A 67 8.79 13.05 -20.14
C VAL A 67 10.25 13.47 -20.32
N ARG A 68 10.73 14.39 -19.47
CA ARG A 68 12.11 14.89 -19.55
C ARG A 68 13.14 13.77 -19.26
N PRO A 69 14.20 13.61 -20.07
CA PRO A 69 15.22 12.59 -19.85
C PRO A 69 15.93 12.70 -18.49
N GLU A 70 16.12 13.93 -17.98
CA GLU A 70 16.76 14.19 -16.69
C GLU A 70 15.97 13.56 -15.54
N LEU A 71 14.64 13.76 -15.53
CA LEU A 71 13.74 13.15 -14.53
C LEU A 71 13.82 11.62 -14.57
N LEU A 72 13.86 11.03 -15.76
CA LEU A 72 13.96 9.57 -15.92
C LEU A 72 15.27 9.05 -15.33
N ASN A 73 16.39 9.71 -15.61
CA ASN A 73 17.71 9.31 -15.10
C ASN A 73 17.82 9.49 -13.59
N ASP A 74 17.37 10.62 -13.06
CA ASP A 74 17.42 10.92 -11.63
C ASP A 74 16.52 9.97 -10.82
N THR A 75 15.33 9.65 -11.34
CA THR A 75 14.43 8.69 -10.70
C THR A 75 15.00 7.28 -10.71
N LYS A 76 15.61 6.85 -11.83
CA LYS A 76 16.33 5.56 -11.87
C LYS A 76 17.43 5.51 -10.82
N LEU A 77 18.27 6.54 -10.76
CA LEU A 77 19.36 6.61 -9.80
C LEU A 77 18.84 6.57 -8.36
N PHE A 78 17.76 7.28 -8.05
CA PHE A 78 17.10 7.22 -6.74
C PHE A 78 16.67 5.79 -6.39
N LEU A 79 15.97 5.10 -7.29
CA LEU A 79 15.51 3.72 -7.06
C LEU A 79 16.68 2.73 -6.91
N GLN A 80 17.73 2.88 -7.73
CA GLN A 80 18.94 2.05 -7.64
C GLN A 80 19.65 2.21 -6.30
N ARG A 81 19.81 3.47 -5.85
CA ARG A 81 20.39 3.79 -4.54
C ARG A 81 19.54 3.27 -3.40
N TRP A 82 18.22 3.41 -3.49
CA TRP A 82 17.29 2.84 -2.50
C TRP A 82 17.45 1.32 -2.37
N LEU A 83 17.56 0.62 -3.49
CA LEU A 83 17.78 -0.83 -3.52
C LEU A 83 19.13 -1.21 -2.87
N GLY A 84 20.17 -0.40 -3.07
CA GLY A 84 21.52 -0.72 -2.62
C GLY A 84 22.19 -1.81 -3.45
N PHE A 85 21.75 -1.99 -4.72
CA PHE A 85 22.38 -2.89 -5.67
C PHE A 85 23.50 -2.19 -6.46
N HIS A 86 24.50 -2.97 -6.88
CA HIS A 86 25.59 -2.54 -7.76
C HIS A 86 25.19 -2.78 -9.22
N PHE A 87 24.81 -1.71 -9.93
CA PHE A 87 24.52 -1.77 -11.36
C PHE A 87 25.82 -1.51 -12.15
N GLU A 88 26.37 -2.52 -12.84
CA GLU A 88 27.64 -2.43 -13.60
C GLU A 88 27.63 -1.38 -14.75
N HIS A 89 26.44 -0.94 -15.18
CA HIS A 89 26.26 0.08 -16.22
C HIS A 89 25.76 1.44 -15.69
N ALA A 90 25.67 1.61 -14.37
CA ALA A 90 25.61 2.94 -13.80
C ALA A 90 27.00 3.55 -13.97
N ASN A 91 27.21 4.36 -15.02
CA ASN A 91 28.46 5.07 -15.27
C ASN A 91 29.06 5.60 -13.95
N SER A 92 30.32 5.22 -13.73
CA SER A 92 31.26 5.47 -12.62
C SER A 92 30.82 6.29 -11.38
N PRO A 93 31.36 5.97 -10.19
CA PRO A 93 31.26 6.81 -9.00
C PRO A 93 31.94 8.20 -9.11
N GLU A 94 32.41 8.62 -10.29
CA GLU A 94 33.29 9.80 -10.44
C GLU A 94 32.73 10.94 -11.30
N ARG A 95 31.47 10.89 -11.71
CA ARG A 95 30.74 12.14 -11.97
C ARG A 95 29.90 12.47 -10.76
N ASN A 96 30.44 13.34 -9.90
CA ASN A 96 29.58 14.25 -9.14
C ASN A 96 28.48 14.73 -10.10
N PRO A 97 27.21 14.39 -9.87
CA PRO A 97 26.17 14.84 -10.76
C PRO A 97 26.12 16.37 -10.67
N ALA A 98 26.04 17.00 -11.85
CA ALA A 98 26.08 18.44 -12.06
C ALA A 98 24.95 19.16 -11.26
N PRO A 99 24.94 20.50 -11.17
CA PRO A 99 24.33 21.29 -10.09
C PRO A 99 22.80 21.23 -9.91
N SER A 100 22.08 20.38 -10.64
CA SER A 100 20.65 20.10 -10.44
C SER A 100 20.36 19.39 -9.10
N TYR A 101 21.35 18.70 -8.50
CA TYR A 101 21.28 18.12 -7.15
C TYR A 101 21.03 19.15 -6.03
N ARG A 102 21.08 20.46 -6.34
CA ARG A 102 20.80 21.53 -5.39
C ARG A 102 19.38 22.10 -5.51
N ARG A 103 18.48 21.44 -6.23
CA ARG A 103 17.05 21.63 -5.96
C ARG A 103 16.74 20.88 -4.67
N GLN A 104 17.05 21.55 -3.57
CA GLN A 104 16.36 21.35 -2.31
C GLN A 104 14.90 21.16 -2.67
N ALA A 105 14.33 20.00 -2.32
CA ALA A 105 12.91 19.96 -2.05
C ALA A 105 12.63 21.21 -1.20
N SER A 106 11.65 22.02 -1.59
CA SER A 106 11.22 23.21 -0.84
C SER A 106 10.84 22.90 0.62
N ASN A 107 10.97 21.64 1.02
CA ASN A 107 10.54 20.99 2.24
C ASN A 107 11.74 20.48 3.09
N GLY A 108 12.99 20.54 2.60
CA GLY A 108 14.20 20.29 3.41
C GLY A 108 14.67 18.83 3.57
N THR A 109 14.09 17.85 2.87
CA THR A 109 14.47 16.43 2.94
C THR A 109 15.44 16.02 1.82
N ASP A 110 16.61 15.48 2.18
CA ASP A 110 17.58 14.88 1.24
C ASP A 110 17.25 13.39 1.07
N TYR A 111 16.25 13.10 0.25
CA TYR A 111 15.76 11.73 0.00
C TYR A 111 16.89 10.76 -0.38
N PHE A 112 17.85 11.22 -1.19
CA PHE A 112 18.97 10.39 -1.63
C PHE A 112 19.84 9.94 -0.47
N ARG A 113 20.16 10.84 0.47
CA ARG A 113 21.02 10.51 1.60
C ARG A 113 20.31 9.65 2.63
N GLU A 114 19.05 9.95 2.91
CA GLU A 114 18.26 9.25 3.93
C GLU A 114 17.91 7.82 3.51
N SER A 115 17.69 7.61 2.21
CA SER A 115 17.24 6.32 1.67
C SER A 115 18.36 5.46 1.05
N ASP A 116 19.62 5.88 1.14
CA ASP A 116 20.73 5.17 0.48
C ASP A 116 20.94 3.78 1.08
N GLY A 117 20.90 2.76 0.22
CA GLY A 117 20.98 1.35 0.59
C GLY A 117 19.89 0.90 1.56
N TRP A 118 18.74 1.61 1.60
CA TRP A 118 17.65 1.33 2.55
C TRP A 118 17.22 -0.14 2.46
N PHE A 119 17.03 -0.68 1.26
CA PHE A 119 16.56 -2.06 1.09
C PHE A 119 17.60 -3.08 1.54
N LYS A 120 18.89 -2.83 1.29
CA LYS A 120 19.98 -3.66 1.80
C LYS A 120 20.02 -3.67 3.32
N LYS A 121 19.97 -2.49 3.96
CA LYS A 121 19.94 -2.37 5.43
C LYS A 121 18.75 -3.14 6.02
N TYR A 122 17.57 -2.94 5.44
CA TYR A 122 16.36 -3.66 5.79
C TYR A 122 16.55 -5.19 5.67
N TRP A 123 17.06 -5.66 4.53
CA TRP A 123 17.29 -7.08 4.30
C TRP A 123 18.23 -7.69 5.34
N MET A 124 19.36 -7.03 5.62
CA MET A 124 20.35 -7.54 6.57
C MET A 124 19.83 -7.57 8.02
N ALA A 125 19.00 -6.60 8.40
CA ALA A 125 18.39 -6.53 9.73
C ALA A 125 17.30 -7.59 9.96
N HIS A 126 16.49 -7.87 8.94
CA HIS A 126 15.30 -8.73 9.08
C HIS A 126 15.51 -10.19 8.67
N CYS A 127 16.62 -10.50 8.00
CA CYS A 127 16.97 -11.88 7.68
C CYS A 127 17.49 -12.59 8.95
N GLU A 128 16.81 -13.66 9.38
CA GLU A 128 17.18 -14.43 10.58
C GLU A 128 18.37 -15.41 10.34
N LYS A 129 18.97 -15.39 9.15
CA LYS A 129 20.12 -16.23 8.78
C LYS A 129 21.41 -15.75 9.43
N ASN A 130 22.46 -16.57 9.42
CA ASN A 130 23.78 -16.11 9.87
C ASN A 130 24.42 -15.16 8.84
N GLU A 131 25.38 -14.32 9.25
CA GLU A 131 25.96 -13.27 8.39
C GLU A 131 26.54 -13.79 7.06
N LYS A 132 27.19 -14.96 7.06
CA LYS A 132 27.73 -15.56 5.83
C LYS A 132 26.60 -15.96 4.87
N GLU A 133 25.53 -16.54 5.39
CA GLU A 133 24.34 -16.89 4.60
C GLU A 133 23.61 -15.64 4.10
N LYS A 134 23.46 -14.61 4.93
CA LYS A 134 22.84 -13.33 4.54
C LYS A 134 23.55 -12.71 3.35
N GLU A 135 24.87 -12.59 3.42
CA GLU A 135 25.69 -12.03 2.34
C GLU A 135 25.61 -12.86 1.06
N THR A 136 25.58 -14.19 1.19
CA THR A 136 25.44 -15.08 0.02
C THR A 136 24.07 -14.92 -0.63
N LEU A 137 22.99 -14.91 0.16
CA LEU A 137 21.63 -14.71 -0.34
C LEU A 137 21.45 -13.31 -0.93
N TRP A 138 22.01 -12.29 -0.28
CA TRP A 138 21.98 -10.92 -0.78
C TRP A 138 22.64 -10.81 -2.15
N LYS A 139 23.84 -11.37 -2.33
CA LYS A 139 24.53 -11.36 -3.63
C LYS A 139 23.71 -12.04 -4.73
N ASN A 140 23.14 -13.21 -4.44
CA ASN A 140 22.28 -13.92 -5.40
C ASN A 140 21.05 -13.08 -5.79
N LEU A 141 20.44 -12.44 -4.81
CA LEU A 141 19.29 -11.56 -5.01
C LEU A 141 19.66 -10.33 -5.83
N GLU A 142 20.77 -9.70 -5.49
CA GLU A 142 21.30 -8.52 -6.16
C GLU A 142 21.60 -8.82 -7.63
N THR A 143 22.29 -9.91 -7.95
CA THR A 143 22.51 -10.35 -9.33
C THR A 143 21.19 -10.54 -10.09
N LYS A 144 20.27 -11.35 -9.54
CA LYS A 144 18.98 -11.66 -10.18
C LYS A 144 18.15 -10.41 -10.47
N TRP A 145 18.05 -9.50 -9.50
CA TRP A 145 17.19 -8.32 -9.63
C TRP A 145 17.87 -7.18 -10.38
N THR A 146 19.19 -7.07 -10.36
CA THR A 146 19.93 -6.13 -11.20
C THR A 146 19.70 -6.45 -12.67
N GLU A 147 19.79 -7.72 -13.06
CA GLU A 147 19.48 -8.17 -14.42
C GLU A 147 18.03 -7.84 -14.78
N THR A 148 17.07 -8.28 -13.96
CA THR A 148 15.62 -8.08 -14.21
C THR A 148 15.24 -6.60 -14.35
N LEU A 149 15.72 -5.74 -13.45
CA LEU A 149 15.34 -4.33 -13.40
C LEU A 149 16.01 -3.49 -14.50
N SER A 150 17.12 -3.96 -15.06
CA SER A 150 17.89 -3.25 -16.10
C SER A 150 17.41 -3.53 -17.52
N VAL A 151 16.56 -4.54 -17.74
CA VAL A 151 16.04 -4.86 -19.08
C VAL A 151 15.12 -3.75 -19.59
N ASN A 152 15.13 -3.52 -20.90
CA ASN A 152 14.07 -2.77 -21.58
C ASN A 152 13.00 -3.76 -22.07
N ASP A 153 11.99 -4.02 -21.26
CA ASP A 153 10.86 -4.87 -21.64
C ASP A 153 9.65 -4.03 -22.07
N TYR A 154 9.49 -3.86 -23.38
CA TYR A 154 8.35 -3.16 -23.99
C TYR A 154 7.06 -3.99 -24.00
N ARG A 155 7.12 -5.27 -23.60
CA ARG A 155 5.96 -6.19 -23.57
C ARG A 155 5.37 -6.35 -22.16
N GLU A 156 5.90 -5.64 -21.16
CA GLU A 156 5.43 -5.66 -19.77
C GLU A 156 5.40 -7.07 -19.14
N ASN A 157 6.21 -8.01 -19.64
CA ASN A 157 6.30 -9.36 -19.07
C ASN A 157 7.17 -9.39 -17.81
N GLN A 158 8.05 -8.40 -17.63
CA GLN A 158 8.96 -8.27 -16.50
C GLN A 158 8.94 -6.85 -15.93
N ILE A 159 9.22 -6.76 -14.63
CA ILE A 159 9.32 -5.50 -13.91
C ILE A 159 10.67 -4.85 -14.23
N THR A 160 10.66 -3.62 -14.74
CA THR A 160 11.86 -2.86 -15.08
C THR A 160 11.81 -1.49 -14.42
N LEU A 161 12.94 -0.80 -14.25
CA LEU A 161 12.91 0.57 -13.71
C LEU A 161 12.11 1.52 -14.62
N ASN A 162 12.12 1.30 -15.94
CA ASN A 162 11.32 2.08 -16.88
C ASN A 162 9.82 1.85 -16.68
N SER A 163 9.37 0.59 -16.54
CA SER A 163 7.96 0.29 -16.34
C SER A 163 7.46 0.80 -14.99
N VAL A 164 8.29 0.76 -13.95
CA VAL A 164 8.02 1.39 -12.65
C VAL A 164 7.79 2.90 -12.79
N ILE A 165 8.69 3.61 -13.49
CA ILE A 165 8.58 5.06 -13.67
C ILE A 165 7.35 5.41 -14.51
N ALA A 166 7.08 4.66 -15.58
CA ALA A 166 5.88 4.85 -16.39
C ALA A 166 4.59 4.68 -15.56
N GLN A 167 4.52 3.64 -14.72
CA GLN A 167 3.40 3.45 -13.81
C GLN A 167 3.29 4.55 -12.76
N ALA A 168 4.41 5.06 -12.25
CA ALA A 168 4.42 6.16 -11.30
C ALA A 168 3.81 7.42 -11.91
N LEU A 169 4.24 7.78 -13.12
CA LEU A 169 3.72 8.93 -13.86
C LEU A 169 2.22 8.78 -14.16
N ASN A 170 1.79 7.60 -14.62
CA ASN A 170 0.38 7.33 -14.92
C ASN A 170 -0.53 7.44 -13.68
N ARG A 171 -0.03 7.09 -12.49
CA ARG A 171 -0.80 7.15 -11.24
C ARG A 171 -0.81 8.54 -10.60
N GLY A 172 0.08 9.45 -11.01
CA GLY A 172 0.19 10.80 -10.45
C GLY A 172 0.78 10.84 -9.04
N SER A 173 0.68 12.01 -8.40
CA SER A 173 1.20 12.25 -7.03
C SER A 173 0.62 11.30 -5.99
N LEU A 174 1.37 11.07 -4.90
CA LEU A 174 0.90 10.30 -3.75
C LEU A 174 -0.33 10.95 -3.12
N LYS A 175 -1.34 10.14 -2.81
CA LYS A 175 -2.63 10.59 -2.29
C LYS A 175 -2.72 10.30 -0.80
N GLU A 176 -3.32 11.24 -0.09
CA GLU A 176 -3.83 11.05 1.27
C GLU A 176 -5.33 11.32 1.22
N GLN A 177 -6.14 10.38 1.72
CA GLN A 177 -7.59 10.44 1.75
C GLN A 177 -8.08 9.87 3.08
N TYR A 178 -9.22 10.37 3.56
CA TYR A 178 -9.88 9.87 4.76
C TYR A 178 -11.15 9.11 4.39
N LEU A 179 -11.43 8.04 5.13
CA LEU A 179 -12.67 7.29 4.99
C LEU A 179 -13.72 7.92 5.90
N VAL A 180 -14.86 8.31 5.33
CA VAL A 180 -15.98 8.90 6.05
C VAL A 180 -17.18 7.99 5.97
N PHE A 181 -17.89 7.85 7.10
CA PHE A 181 -19.16 7.12 7.16
C PHE A 181 -19.97 7.53 8.39
N ARG A 182 -21.29 7.35 8.28
CA ARG A 182 -22.27 7.77 9.28
C ARG A 182 -22.13 6.97 10.58
N LYS A 183 -22.26 7.68 11.70
CA LYS A 183 -22.39 7.11 13.06
C LYS A 183 -23.69 6.33 13.20
N ASP A 184 -23.80 5.56 14.28
CA ASP A 184 -25.01 4.81 14.59
C ASP A 184 -26.22 5.77 14.69
N PRO A 185 -27.22 5.65 13.79
CA PRO A 185 -28.38 6.54 13.78
C PRO A 185 -29.30 6.33 14.98
N SER A 186 -29.17 5.22 15.73
CA SER A 186 -29.92 5.00 16.97
C SER A 186 -29.51 5.96 18.10
N GLY A 187 -28.37 6.65 17.95
CA GLY A 187 -27.85 7.55 18.97
C GLY A 187 -27.32 6.84 20.22
N ALA A 188 -27.24 5.50 20.22
CA ALA A 188 -26.73 4.74 21.33
C ALA A 188 -25.26 5.12 21.60
N PRO A 189 -24.92 5.63 22.81
CA PRO A 189 -23.55 5.98 23.11
C PRO A 189 -22.67 4.74 23.06
N VAL A 190 -21.52 4.84 22.40
CA VAL A 190 -20.51 3.78 22.37
C VAL A 190 -19.98 3.58 23.79
N LYS A 191 -20.55 2.61 24.51
CA LYS A 191 -20.17 2.32 25.91
C LYS A 191 -18.71 1.87 26.05
N ASN A 192 -18.15 1.28 25.00
CA ASN A 192 -16.80 0.75 24.98
C ASN A 192 -16.07 1.12 23.69
N LYS A 193 -14.89 1.79 23.79
CA LYS A 193 -14.04 2.07 22.62
C LYS A 193 -13.69 0.80 21.84
N LYS A 194 -13.59 -0.35 22.51
CA LYS A 194 -13.35 -1.66 21.87
C LYS A 194 -14.55 -2.18 21.07
N GLU A 195 -15.74 -1.61 21.17
CA GLU A 195 -16.92 -1.97 20.37
C GLU A 195 -17.20 -0.94 19.27
N ARG A 196 -16.31 0.05 19.12
CA ARG A 196 -16.39 1.03 18.04
C ARG A 196 -16.56 0.31 16.69
N PHE A 197 -17.54 0.78 15.92
CA PHE A 197 -17.96 0.25 14.61
C PHE A 197 -18.65 -1.11 14.61
N SER A 198 -18.96 -1.72 15.77
CA SER A 198 -19.73 -2.97 15.82
C SER A 198 -21.12 -2.83 15.19
N TYR A 199 -21.74 -1.64 15.27
CA TYR A 199 -23.05 -1.34 14.66
C TYR A 199 -23.08 -1.50 13.13
N LEU A 200 -21.92 -1.51 12.45
CA LEU A 200 -21.87 -1.69 11.00
C LEU A 200 -22.16 -3.11 10.56
N TYR A 201 -22.03 -4.12 11.44
CA TYR A 201 -22.12 -5.51 11.02
C TYR A 201 -22.75 -6.40 12.09
N SER A 202 -23.36 -7.47 11.60
CA SER A 202 -23.69 -8.68 12.35
C SER A 202 -22.81 -9.83 11.87
N LEU A 203 -22.78 -10.90 12.64
CA LEU A 203 -21.95 -12.06 12.34
C LEU A 203 -22.79 -13.30 12.13
N LYS A 204 -22.56 -13.97 11.00
CA LYS A 204 -23.05 -15.34 10.79
C LYS A 204 -22.33 -16.32 11.73
N ALA A 205 -23.05 -17.33 12.21
CA ALA A 205 -22.48 -18.42 13.00
C ALA A 205 -21.31 -19.09 12.27
N GLY A 206 -20.34 -19.58 13.02
CA GLY A 206 -19.18 -20.28 12.47
C GLY A 206 -19.55 -21.72 12.12
N ASN A 207 -18.57 -22.46 11.59
CA ASN A 207 -18.73 -23.89 11.36
C ASN A 207 -18.98 -24.67 12.67
N ASP A 208 -18.62 -24.07 13.81
CA ASP A 208 -18.85 -24.55 15.18
C ASP A 208 -20.21 -24.12 15.76
N GLY A 209 -21.07 -23.49 14.96
CA GLY A 209 -22.37 -22.96 15.39
C GLY A 209 -22.29 -21.71 16.26
N LYS A 210 -21.09 -21.21 16.59
CA LYS A 210 -20.91 -20.08 17.51
C LYS A 210 -20.73 -18.74 16.79
N ILE A 211 -21.25 -17.70 17.41
CA ILE A 211 -21.03 -16.31 17.00
C ILE A 211 -19.83 -15.78 17.79
N HIS A 212 -18.72 -15.55 17.10
CA HIS A 212 -17.48 -15.05 17.70
C HIS A 212 -17.33 -13.55 17.45
N THR A 213 -17.18 -12.73 18.49
CA THR A 213 -16.93 -11.30 18.34
C THR A 213 -15.70 -11.03 17.47
N LEU A 214 -15.77 -10.03 16.57
CA LEU A 214 -14.60 -9.63 15.79
C LEU A 214 -13.57 -8.92 16.67
N TYR A 215 -12.33 -9.39 16.59
CA TYR A 215 -11.17 -8.65 17.07
C TYR A 215 -11.08 -7.28 16.38
N GLU A 216 -10.56 -6.27 17.10
CA GLU A 216 -10.37 -4.90 16.60
C GLU A 216 -9.60 -4.86 15.27
N LYS A 217 -8.50 -5.61 15.17
CA LYS A 217 -7.73 -5.76 13.93
C LYS A 217 -8.58 -6.20 12.74
N THR A 218 -9.55 -7.09 12.94
CA THR A 218 -10.39 -7.61 11.85
C THR A 218 -11.39 -6.54 11.38
N ARG A 219 -11.90 -5.73 12.30
CA ARG A 219 -12.75 -4.57 11.96
C ARG A 219 -12.00 -3.50 11.19
N GLU A 220 -10.78 -3.17 11.60
CA GLU A 220 -9.92 -2.25 10.84
C GLU A 220 -9.72 -2.75 9.41
N ARG A 221 -9.45 -4.06 9.22
CA ARG A 221 -9.31 -4.65 7.89
C ARG A 221 -10.57 -4.59 7.05
N LEU A 222 -11.74 -4.78 7.66
CA LEU A 222 -13.02 -4.64 6.96
C LEU A 222 -13.18 -3.22 6.40
N LEU A 223 -12.95 -2.20 7.24
CA LEU A 223 -13.03 -0.79 6.84
C LEU A 223 -11.99 -0.44 5.77
N LYS A 224 -10.80 -1.00 5.90
CA LYS A 224 -9.70 -0.89 4.95
C LYS A 224 -10.02 -1.51 3.59
N ASN A 225 -10.67 -2.67 3.55
CA ASN A 225 -11.19 -3.26 2.32
C ASN A 225 -12.27 -2.39 1.66
N ILE A 226 -13.16 -1.79 2.45
CA ILE A 226 -14.17 -0.85 1.94
C ILE A 226 -13.48 0.36 1.32
N ALA A 227 -12.48 0.93 1.99
CA ALA A 227 -11.68 2.02 1.44
C ALA A 227 -10.95 1.63 0.14
N ALA A 228 -10.35 0.43 0.09
CA ALA A 228 -9.71 -0.08 -1.12
C ALA A 228 -10.71 -0.22 -2.27
N TYR A 229 -11.93 -0.71 -2.00
CA TYR A 229 -13.01 -0.78 -2.98
C TYR A 229 -13.38 0.60 -3.53
N LEU A 230 -13.63 1.58 -2.64
CA LEU A 230 -13.98 2.94 -3.03
C LEU A 230 -12.87 3.64 -3.82
N LEU A 231 -11.60 3.43 -3.45
CA LEU A 231 -10.45 3.94 -4.19
C LEU A 231 -10.41 3.36 -5.60
N SER A 232 -10.53 2.04 -5.73
CA SER A 232 -10.48 1.37 -7.02
C SER A 232 -11.63 1.82 -7.92
N GLN A 233 -12.83 2.02 -7.38
CA GLN A 233 -13.97 2.50 -8.16
C GLN A 233 -13.74 3.87 -8.82
N LYS A 234 -12.89 4.74 -8.27
CA LYS A 234 -12.55 6.03 -8.90
C LYS A 234 -11.86 5.89 -10.26
N TYR A 235 -11.23 4.74 -10.53
CA TYR A 235 -10.45 4.51 -11.75
C TYR A 235 -11.12 3.52 -12.71
N HIS A 236 -12.27 2.96 -12.34
CA HIS A 236 -12.97 1.98 -13.16
C HIS A 236 -14.04 2.64 -14.07
N PRO A 237 -14.35 2.03 -15.22
CA PRO A 237 -15.45 2.47 -16.08
C PRO A 237 -16.78 2.59 -15.33
N LYS A 238 -17.58 3.59 -15.72
CA LYS A 238 -18.93 3.78 -15.18
C LYS A 238 -19.75 2.49 -15.34
N GLY A 239 -20.41 2.06 -14.25
CA GLY A 239 -21.24 0.85 -14.22
C GLY A 239 -20.51 -0.43 -13.78
N GLN A 240 -19.18 -0.40 -13.59
CA GLN A 240 -18.47 -1.54 -13.03
C GLN A 240 -18.76 -1.68 -11.52
N THR A 241 -19.37 -2.80 -11.13
CA THR A 241 -19.82 -3.05 -9.74
C THR A 241 -18.81 -3.80 -8.88
N PHE A 242 -17.80 -4.42 -9.49
CA PHE A 242 -16.76 -5.20 -8.81
C PHE A 242 -15.37 -4.66 -9.10
N VAL A 243 -14.42 -4.91 -8.20
CA VAL A 243 -13.01 -4.59 -8.39
C VAL A 243 -12.16 -5.85 -8.20
N LEU A 244 -10.95 -5.82 -8.76
CA LEU A 244 -9.96 -6.86 -8.49
C LEU A 244 -9.14 -6.43 -7.28
N LEU A 245 -9.27 -7.18 -6.18
CA LEU A 245 -8.48 -6.97 -4.99
C LEU A 245 -7.31 -7.95 -4.98
N TYR A 246 -6.15 -7.45 -5.35
CA TYR A 246 -4.93 -8.25 -5.36
C TYR A 246 -4.33 -8.33 -3.97
N ARG A 247 -3.92 -9.54 -3.56
CA ARG A 247 -3.13 -9.77 -2.34
C ARG A 247 -1.88 -8.89 -2.34
N GLY A 248 -1.20 -8.78 -3.48
CA GLY A 248 -0.01 -7.93 -3.67
C GLY A 248 -0.22 -6.45 -3.34
N GLN A 249 -1.41 -5.92 -3.63
CA GLN A 249 -1.77 -4.53 -3.30
C GLN A 249 -2.10 -4.37 -1.81
N LEU A 250 -2.45 -5.47 -1.14
CA LEU A 250 -2.81 -5.50 0.27
C LEU A 250 -1.64 -5.78 1.22
N LEU A 251 -0.47 -6.20 0.70
CA LEU A 251 0.71 -6.56 1.52
C LEU A 251 1.08 -5.40 2.47
N ASN A 252 1.10 -4.17 1.93
CA ASN A 252 1.43 -2.95 2.66
C ASN A 252 0.23 -2.38 3.44
N TRP A 253 -0.98 -2.86 3.13
CA TRP A 253 -2.23 -2.35 3.66
C TRP A 253 -2.53 -2.91 5.07
N TYR A 254 -2.13 -4.16 5.34
CA TYR A 254 -2.47 -4.87 6.59
C TYR A 254 -1.33 -5.08 7.57
N GLY A 255 -0.08 -5.09 7.11
CA GLY A 255 1.08 -5.28 7.99
C GLY A 255 1.06 -6.59 8.76
N ILE A 256 0.44 -7.64 8.20
CA ILE A 256 0.54 -8.99 8.73
C ILE A 256 1.38 -9.80 7.77
N ASP A 257 2.35 -10.48 8.35
CA ASP A 257 3.16 -11.48 7.67
C ASP A 257 2.36 -12.78 7.44
N ASP A 258 1.42 -12.73 6.50
CA ASP A 258 0.66 -13.89 6.05
C ASP A 258 1.34 -14.51 4.82
N ALA A 259 2.46 -15.17 5.06
CA ALA A 259 3.14 -15.95 4.01
C ALA A 259 2.21 -17.01 3.39
N LYS A 260 1.27 -17.55 4.18
CA LYS A 260 0.34 -18.62 3.77
C LYS A 260 -0.80 -18.14 2.86
N GLY A 261 -1.02 -16.84 2.75
CA GLY A 261 -1.99 -16.25 1.81
C GLY A 261 -3.44 -16.65 2.09
N ALA A 262 -3.79 -16.87 3.35
CA ALA A 262 -5.12 -17.33 3.71
C ALA A 262 -6.17 -16.24 3.41
N ARG A 263 -7.12 -16.55 2.52
CA ARG A 263 -8.22 -15.65 2.14
C ARG A 263 -9.00 -15.09 3.34
N SER A 264 -9.10 -15.84 4.43
CA SER A 264 -9.75 -15.41 5.68
C SER A 264 -9.10 -14.21 6.37
N ILE A 265 -7.87 -13.83 5.98
CA ILE A 265 -7.15 -12.69 6.56
C ILE A 265 -7.59 -11.35 5.97
N TRP A 266 -8.13 -11.38 4.75
CA TRP A 266 -8.45 -10.18 3.96
C TRP A 266 -9.83 -10.25 3.27
N TYR A 267 -10.59 -11.34 3.40
CA TYR A 267 -11.98 -11.44 2.97
C TYR A 267 -12.85 -11.98 4.12
N PHE A 268 -13.95 -11.28 4.42
CA PHE A 268 -14.74 -11.51 5.63
C PHE A 268 -16.20 -11.91 5.32
N PRO A 269 -16.45 -13.12 4.79
CA PRO A 269 -17.79 -13.54 4.31
C PRO A 269 -18.84 -13.70 5.42
N ARG A 270 -18.41 -13.75 6.68
CA ARG A 270 -19.28 -13.83 7.87
C ARG A 270 -19.79 -12.47 8.33
N CYS A 271 -19.19 -11.37 7.88
CA CYS A 271 -19.63 -10.02 8.19
C CYS A 271 -20.82 -9.68 7.28
N VAL A 272 -21.98 -9.50 7.91
CA VAL A 272 -23.24 -9.24 7.22
C VAL A 272 -23.89 -7.98 7.75
N TRP A 273 -24.79 -7.39 7.00
CA TRP A 273 -25.59 -6.23 7.40
C TRP A 273 -27.09 -6.50 7.15
N GLY A 274 -27.95 -5.70 7.76
CA GLY A 274 -29.39 -5.95 7.81
C GLY A 274 -29.76 -7.00 8.86
N LEU A 275 -30.55 -6.60 9.87
CA LEU A 275 -30.93 -7.48 11.00
C LEU A 275 -31.69 -8.72 10.53
N GLU A 276 -32.60 -8.54 9.57
CA GLU A 276 -33.47 -9.59 9.04
C GLU A 276 -32.87 -10.27 7.80
N THR A 277 -32.37 -9.49 6.85
CA THR A 277 -31.89 -10.02 5.55
C THR A 277 -30.50 -10.65 5.63
N LYS A 278 -29.64 -10.22 6.58
CA LYS A 278 -28.26 -10.71 6.80
C LYS A 278 -27.46 -10.82 5.49
N GLU A 279 -27.53 -9.75 4.71
CA GLU A 279 -26.82 -9.58 3.44
C GLU A 279 -25.31 -9.48 3.66
N GLN A 280 -24.52 -10.00 2.72
CA GLN A 280 -23.07 -9.92 2.82
C GLN A 280 -22.60 -8.48 2.61
N ILE A 281 -21.69 -8.00 3.47
CA ILE A 281 -21.05 -6.69 3.25
C ILE A 281 -20.04 -6.78 2.10
N MET A 282 -19.20 -7.83 2.12
CA MET A 282 -18.24 -8.11 1.04
C MET A 282 -18.74 -9.30 0.23
N GLU A 283 -18.99 -9.08 -1.06
CA GLU A 283 -19.45 -10.13 -1.98
C GLU A 283 -18.31 -10.52 -2.91
N ALA A 284 -18.04 -11.81 -3.06
CA ALA A 284 -17.03 -12.29 -3.99
C ALA A 284 -17.66 -13.06 -5.15
N TYR A 285 -17.26 -12.70 -6.36
CA TYR A 285 -17.73 -13.30 -7.61
C TYR A 285 -16.74 -14.30 -8.20
N SER A 286 -15.51 -14.36 -7.68
CA SER A 286 -14.53 -15.40 -8.04
C SER A 286 -14.80 -16.68 -7.24
N ARG A 287 -15.10 -17.77 -7.96
CA ARG A 287 -15.34 -19.11 -7.39
C ARG A 287 -14.05 -19.86 -7.04
N GLU A 288 -12.93 -19.49 -7.66
CA GLU A 288 -11.67 -20.23 -7.54
C GLU A 288 -10.81 -19.77 -6.37
N SER A 289 -10.25 -20.73 -5.64
CA SER A 289 -9.47 -20.55 -4.41
C SER A 289 -7.97 -20.32 -4.65
N GLN A 290 -7.51 -20.36 -5.89
CA GLN A 290 -6.07 -20.40 -6.24
C GLN A 290 -5.49 -19.08 -6.74
N TRP A 291 -6.29 -18.03 -6.93
CA TRP A 291 -5.80 -16.76 -7.46
C TRP A 291 -5.26 -15.83 -6.36
N ASN A 292 -4.21 -15.07 -6.70
CA ASN A 292 -3.66 -13.98 -5.88
C ASN A 292 -4.60 -12.76 -5.79
N PHE A 293 -5.86 -12.88 -6.22
CA PHE A 293 -6.86 -11.83 -6.14
C PHE A 293 -8.27 -12.40 -5.90
N ILE A 294 -9.18 -11.55 -5.44
CA ILE A 294 -10.63 -11.81 -5.54
C ILE A 294 -11.27 -10.75 -6.43
N LYS A 295 -12.25 -11.19 -7.22
CA LYS A 295 -13.21 -10.28 -7.83
C LYS A 295 -14.30 -10.03 -6.79
N PHE A 296 -14.34 -8.83 -6.20
CA PHE A 296 -15.27 -8.53 -5.12
C PHE A 296 -15.96 -7.18 -5.26
N SER A 297 -17.12 -7.05 -4.64
CA SER A 297 -17.82 -5.79 -4.43
C SER A 297 -18.10 -5.60 -2.95
N VAL A 298 -18.44 -4.36 -2.60
CA VAL A 298 -19.10 -4.06 -1.33
C VAL A 298 -20.57 -3.79 -1.62
N ASN A 299 -21.46 -4.33 -0.77
CA ASN A 299 -22.89 -4.18 -0.92
C ASN A 299 -23.29 -2.69 -1.00
N GLN A 300 -24.01 -2.33 -2.06
CA GLN A 300 -24.30 -0.93 -2.39
C GLN A 300 -25.32 -0.31 -1.45
N ALA A 301 -26.30 -1.09 -0.99
CA ALA A 301 -27.28 -0.62 -0.03
C ALA A 301 -26.63 -0.39 1.34
N PHE A 302 -25.64 -1.21 1.73
CA PHE A 302 -24.80 -0.98 2.91
C PHE A 302 -24.01 0.34 2.80
N LEU A 303 -23.31 0.54 1.67
CA LEU A 303 -22.53 1.75 1.43
C LEU A 303 -23.41 3.00 1.47
N SER A 304 -24.60 2.94 0.85
CA SER A 304 -25.55 4.05 0.79
C SER A 304 -26.17 4.35 2.14
N TYR A 305 -26.54 3.32 2.90
CA TYR A 305 -27.17 3.48 4.21
C TYR A 305 -26.25 4.18 5.22
N PHE A 306 -24.98 3.75 5.26
CA PHE A 306 -23.96 4.34 6.12
C PHE A 306 -23.19 5.48 5.45
N ASP A 307 -23.55 5.86 4.23
CA ASP A 307 -22.98 6.99 3.50
C ASP A 307 -21.44 6.95 3.46
N PHE A 308 -20.89 5.82 3.02
CA PHE A 308 -19.46 5.60 2.90
C PHE A 308 -18.89 6.37 1.72
N HIS A 309 -17.92 7.25 1.97
CA HIS A 309 -17.22 7.99 0.93
C HIS A 309 -15.79 8.35 1.35
N LEU A 310 -15.00 8.79 0.36
CA LEU A 310 -13.62 9.21 0.55
C LEU A 310 -13.51 10.72 0.37
N ILE A 311 -12.80 11.37 1.27
CA ILE A 311 -12.52 12.81 1.21
C ILE A 311 -11.01 13.06 1.20
N ASP A 312 -10.60 14.22 0.71
CA ASP A 312 -9.23 14.70 0.90
C ASP A 312 -9.08 15.37 2.28
N PRO A 313 -7.87 15.40 2.87
CA PRO A 313 -7.64 15.96 4.20
C PRO A 313 -8.14 17.40 4.40
N SER A 314 -8.09 18.22 3.35
CA SER A 314 -8.58 19.60 3.37
C SER A 314 -10.09 19.71 3.63
N GLN A 315 -10.86 18.69 3.24
CA GLN A 315 -12.32 18.65 3.39
C GLN A 315 -12.75 18.15 4.76
N ALA A 316 -11.82 17.67 5.60
CA ALA A 316 -12.15 17.07 6.89
C ALA A 316 -12.91 18.08 7.76
N CYS A 317 -12.48 19.35 7.78
CA CYS A 317 -13.09 20.43 8.57
C CYS A 317 -14.57 20.69 8.24
N ASP A 318 -15.02 20.33 7.05
CA ASP A 318 -16.39 20.55 6.59
C ASP A 318 -17.33 19.40 6.97
N VAL A 319 -16.79 18.29 7.45
CA VAL A 319 -17.60 17.12 7.83
C VAL A 319 -18.17 17.30 9.23
N ASP A 320 -19.50 17.11 9.35
CA ASP A 320 -20.21 17.10 10.63
C ASP A 320 -19.79 15.91 11.49
N THR A 321 -18.78 16.11 12.32
CA THR A 321 -18.23 15.10 13.23
C THR A 321 -19.23 14.62 14.29
N SER A 322 -20.38 15.30 14.48
CA SER A 322 -21.46 14.78 15.33
C SER A 322 -22.20 13.62 14.67
N LYS A 323 -22.28 13.61 13.34
CA LYS A 323 -22.99 12.61 12.53
C LYS A 323 -22.07 11.58 11.88
N TYR A 324 -20.81 11.92 11.63
CA TYR A 324 -19.89 11.10 10.85
C TYR A 324 -18.62 10.71 11.63
N TRP A 325 -18.11 9.53 11.33
CA TRP A 325 -16.74 9.14 11.61
C TRP A 325 -15.85 9.55 10.45
N ILE A 326 -14.64 10.03 10.77
CA ILE A 326 -13.58 10.32 9.79
C ILE A 326 -12.38 9.51 10.22
N LEU A 327 -11.96 8.56 9.38
CA LEU A 327 -10.84 7.67 9.64
C LEU A 327 -9.63 8.04 8.82
N GLN A 328 -8.54 8.28 9.52
CA GLN A 328 -7.21 8.46 8.98
C GLN A 328 -6.47 7.12 8.99
N ASP A 329 -5.79 6.82 7.89
CA ASP A 329 -4.90 5.66 7.82
C ASP A 329 -3.52 6.07 8.33
N MET A 330 -3.16 5.52 9.48
CA MET A 330 -1.86 5.72 10.14
C MET A 330 -0.82 4.70 9.66
N GLY A 331 -1.21 3.81 8.74
CA GLY A 331 -0.33 2.85 8.12
C GLY A 331 -0.74 1.41 8.37
N HIS A 332 0.13 0.59 8.93
CA HIS A 332 -0.07 -0.86 9.02
C HIS A 332 0.00 -1.32 10.50
N GLY A 333 -0.44 -2.54 10.79
CA GLY A 333 -0.43 -3.08 12.15
C GLY A 333 -1.69 -2.76 12.97
N SER A 334 -1.60 -2.87 14.30
CA SER A 334 -2.69 -2.55 15.22
C SER A 334 -2.86 -1.04 15.37
N LYS A 335 -4.11 -0.56 15.50
CA LYS A 335 -4.43 0.88 15.55
C LYS A 335 -3.99 1.60 14.27
N SER A 336 -4.08 0.89 13.15
CA SER A 336 -3.72 1.42 11.83
C SER A 336 -4.73 2.42 11.29
N LEU A 337 -5.93 2.47 11.89
CA LEU A 337 -6.91 3.51 11.64
C LEU A 337 -7.09 4.37 12.90
N ARG A 338 -7.05 5.69 12.72
CA ARG A 338 -7.31 6.68 13.76
C ARG A 338 -8.57 7.47 13.44
N CYS A 339 -9.43 7.68 14.43
CA CYS A 339 -10.53 8.64 14.30
C CYS A 339 -9.99 10.06 14.43
N TRP A 340 -10.31 10.91 13.47
CA TRP A 340 -9.96 12.32 13.53
C TRP A 340 -10.66 13.01 14.72
N ASN A 341 -9.95 13.93 15.38
CA ASN A 341 -10.41 14.69 16.56
C ASN A 341 -10.83 13.85 17.80
N GLN A 342 -10.28 12.63 17.95
CA GLN A 342 -10.35 11.80 19.16
C GLN A 342 -8.98 11.24 19.54
#